data_AF-A0AA96FR90-F1
#
_entry.id   AF-A0AA96FR90-F1
#
_cell.length_a   1.000
_cell.length_b   1.000
_cell.length_c   1.000
_cell.angle_alpha   90.00
_cell.angle_beta   90.00
_cell.angle_gamma   90.00
#
_symmetry.space_group_name_H-M   'P 1'
#
loop_
_entity.id
_entity.type
_entity.pdbx_description
1 polymer ?
#
loop_
_entity_poly.entity_id
_entity_poly.type
_entity_poly.pdbx_seq_one_letter_code
_entity_poly.pdbx_strand_id
1 'polypeptide(L)'
;MAFGFRVGVPGMSVRVSTRGVRTSVGPRAARISVGSGGTRFSSGVGPLYASSSLGGGRRRTSTSRTTRSRAVAPSAAQLERARRQAERAQQEAERDAAIAQLHELRRQTTSVHLQSFTPARPPVVPGPPQLGLAWALAEAQAHHLAGLGLFARAERAAAKRRSEEDAPAYLAAEEARLHAVHCRLTTEADQWWQALISNDEETVCGVVNYAFSDNPAAGCAVGVDGAVLSVVIRQQDIDSLPCQTPGVTPGGRPTLKSLSKRERTLWWLTSMGSNVVATLREAFAVAPGISAIDLAVLTRLPDTQRLGFVAYGRWTRQAVEAGPWREANDALRFLDIGQDVACSVTTTASGNLSSNIKPLDTSRLPGLQSLLDHAQDDSGSGDATLAGLDGDLRANIPDTHSAPPPDPYRIRSVAEWKSQTTPLTPPPDPAAPTRTPAPPSHAPTTALTPGQNLVLPEEAWQGLLIAFRFAGADADLTLFLTDAGGKVTCDEDFVFYNQPSAAQGAARLLGKQIDGPNTVERAALHLTALPAHIQRVTIAVNMDVGTGLTCGSLTHAALYMDCVTGAAWTFQPPADPGIRAMAIAELYKHSTNGRLVWKLRAIGQGWAGGLDALARAHGVNVE
;
A
#
# COMPACT_ATOMS: atom_id res chain seq x y z
N MET A 1 -2.31 -0.26 16.55
CA MET A 1 -1.25 -0.30 15.52
C MET A 1 -1.08 -1.73 15.10
N ALA A 2 -1.67 -2.08 13.98
CA ALA A 2 -1.40 -3.32 13.28
C ALA A 2 -1.58 -2.96 11.80
N PHE A 3 -0.46 -2.93 11.09
CA PHE A 3 -0.38 -2.75 9.65
C PHE A 3 -0.12 -4.13 9.03
N GLY A 4 -0.67 -4.39 7.85
CA GLY A 4 -0.42 -5.58 7.05
C GLY A 4 -1.20 -5.53 5.74
N PHE A 5 -0.55 -5.92 4.65
CA PHE A 5 -1.13 -6.09 3.32
C PHE A 5 -0.64 -7.41 2.68
N ARG A 6 -1.34 -7.84 1.63
CA ARG A 6 -1.52 -9.22 1.14
C ARG A 6 -0.42 -9.69 0.18
N VAL A 7 -0.10 -10.98 0.28
CA VAL A 7 0.14 -11.88 -0.87
C VAL A 7 -0.55 -13.23 -0.57
N GLY A 8 -1.39 -13.72 -1.48
CA GLY A 8 -1.53 -15.15 -1.77
C GLY A 8 -2.51 -16.08 -1.04
N VAL A 9 -3.18 -15.74 0.09
CA VAL A 9 -4.11 -16.69 0.77
C VAL A 9 -5.35 -15.98 1.39
N PRO A 10 -6.58 -16.30 0.96
CA PRO A 10 -7.83 -15.80 1.56
C PRO A 10 -8.01 -16.10 3.06
N GLY A 11 -7.46 -15.26 3.95
CA GLY A 11 -7.68 -15.33 5.40
C GLY A 11 -6.42 -15.49 6.25
N MET A 12 -5.23 -15.52 5.65
CA MET A 12 -3.95 -15.59 6.37
C MET A 12 -3.09 -14.36 6.05
N SER A 13 -2.54 -13.70 7.07
CA SER A 13 -1.53 -12.65 6.89
C SER A 13 -0.16 -13.16 7.33
N VAL A 14 0.80 -13.18 6.41
CA VAL A 14 2.20 -13.49 6.68
C VAL A 14 2.94 -12.17 6.79
N ARG A 15 3.42 -11.82 7.99
CA ARG A 15 4.22 -10.60 8.21
C ARG A 15 5.69 -10.95 8.07
N VAL A 16 6.34 -10.35 7.08
CA VAL A 16 7.80 -10.29 6.98
C VAL A 16 8.24 -8.96 7.57
N SER A 17 9.16 -8.98 8.53
CA SER A 17 9.86 -7.80 9.05
C SER A 17 11.27 -8.18 9.43
N THR A 18 12.10 -7.19 9.75
CA THR A 18 13.48 -7.32 10.27
C THR A 18 13.64 -8.21 11.52
N ARG A 19 12.57 -8.81 12.06
CA ARG A 19 12.56 -9.75 13.20
C ARG A 19 12.02 -11.16 12.92
N GLY A 20 11.61 -11.48 11.68
CA GLY A 20 11.20 -12.82 11.26
C GLY A 20 9.74 -13.06 10.97
N VAL A 21 9.50 -14.14 10.21
CA VAL A 21 8.18 -14.68 9.89
C VAL A 21 7.51 -15.15 11.17
N ARG A 22 6.45 -14.44 11.59
CA ARG A 22 5.61 -14.81 12.74
C ARG A 22 4.13 -14.68 12.39
N THR A 23 3.33 -15.65 12.82
CA THR A 23 1.87 -15.63 12.79
C THR A 23 1.34 -15.16 14.14
N SER A 24 0.43 -14.19 14.19
CA SER A 24 -0.11 -13.68 15.47
C SER A 24 -1.52 -13.10 15.36
N VAL A 25 -2.32 -13.32 16.40
CA VAL A 25 -3.71 -12.84 16.61
C VAL A 25 -3.79 -12.00 17.90
N GLY A 26 -4.43 -10.83 17.88
CA GLY A 26 -4.95 -10.10 19.06
C GLY A 26 -4.03 -9.08 19.80
N PRO A 27 -4.56 -8.10 20.60
CA PRO A 27 -4.08 -6.69 20.58
C PRO A 27 -3.58 -6.00 21.90
N ARG A 28 -2.85 -4.86 21.72
CA ARG A 28 -2.57 -3.63 22.59
C ARG A 28 -1.37 -3.64 23.59
N ALA A 29 -0.61 -2.58 23.94
CA ALA A 29 -0.61 -1.10 23.71
C ALA A 29 0.75 -0.41 24.07
N ALA A 30 1.13 0.71 23.43
CA ALA A 30 1.77 1.95 23.99
C ALA A 30 2.43 2.85 22.88
N ARG A 31 2.39 4.18 23.03
CA ARG A 31 3.04 5.20 22.15
C ARG A 31 3.64 6.34 23.00
N ILE A 32 4.69 7.00 22.48
CA ILE A 32 5.30 8.24 23.00
C ILE A 32 5.24 9.31 21.88
N SER A 33 4.96 10.58 22.20
CA SER A 33 4.96 11.71 21.27
C SER A 33 5.85 12.86 21.79
N VAL A 34 6.50 13.57 20.86
CA VAL A 34 7.39 14.71 21.15
C VAL A 34 6.85 15.95 20.43
N GLY A 35 6.61 17.01 21.20
CA GLY A 35 6.31 18.36 20.75
C GLY A 35 7.16 19.37 21.55
N SER A 36 7.19 20.62 21.10
CA SER A 36 8.17 21.68 21.39
C SER A 36 8.21 22.25 22.82
N GLY A 37 7.97 21.44 23.86
CA GLY A 37 7.96 21.86 25.27
C GLY A 37 8.60 20.87 26.25
N GLY A 38 9.46 19.95 25.79
CA GLY A 38 10.19 18.98 26.63
C GLY A 38 9.53 17.61 26.74
N THR A 39 10.35 16.59 26.94
CA THR A 39 9.98 15.16 26.99
C THR A 39 9.21 14.82 28.27
N ARG A 40 8.03 14.21 28.15
CA ARG A 40 7.25 13.68 29.29
C ARG A 40 6.91 12.21 29.07
N PHE A 41 7.13 11.37 30.09
CA PHE A 41 6.65 9.99 30.13
C PHE A 41 5.27 9.94 30.80
N SER A 42 4.30 9.26 30.20
CA SER A 42 3.04 8.88 30.86
C SER A 42 2.86 7.37 30.80
N SER A 43 2.45 6.78 31.93
CA SER A 43 2.00 5.39 32.03
C SER A 43 0.67 5.41 32.77
N GLY A 44 -0.38 4.83 32.18
CA GLY A 44 -1.71 4.73 32.78
C GLY A 44 -2.73 4.07 31.85
N VAL A 45 -3.52 3.14 32.39
CA VAL A 45 -4.55 2.34 31.69
C VAL A 45 -5.94 2.88 32.08
N GLY A 46 -6.80 3.19 31.09
CA GLY A 46 -8.19 3.59 31.33
C GLY A 46 -8.42 5.11 31.56
N PRO A 47 -9.68 5.54 31.82
CA PRO A 47 -10.12 6.93 31.62
C PRO A 47 -9.75 7.92 32.75
N LEU A 48 -8.73 7.63 33.58
CA LEU A 48 -8.25 8.54 34.63
C LEU A 48 -6.73 8.70 34.52
N TYR A 49 -6.24 9.95 34.59
CA TYR A 49 -4.80 10.25 34.65
C TYR A 49 -4.44 11.07 35.90
N ALA A 50 -3.27 10.79 36.48
CA ALA A 50 -2.64 11.59 37.53
C ALA A 50 -1.23 12.00 37.07
N SER A 51 -0.86 13.27 37.26
CA SER A 51 0.46 13.80 36.91
C SER A 51 1.23 14.24 38.16
N SER A 52 2.48 13.82 38.30
CA SER A 52 3.40 14.39 39.30
C SER A 52 4.75 14.72 38.65
N SER A 53 5.24 15.93 38.90
CA SER A 53 6.57 16.39 38.49
C SER A 53 7.62 15.94 39.50
N LEU A 54 8.63 15.18 39.08
CA LEU A 54 9.84 14.95 39.86
C LEU A 54 10.75 16.18 39.74
N GLY A 55 10.97 16.88 40.85
CA GLY A 55 11.90 18.01 40.91
C GLY A 55 11.66 19.05 42.01
N GLY A 56 10.97 18.70 43.09
CA GLY A 56 10.86 19.55 44.29
C GLY A 56 11.55 18.87 45.46
N GLY A 57 12.86 19.05 45.59
CA GLY A 57 13.61 18.57 46.75
C GLY A 57 13.03 19.16 48.04
N ARG A 58 12.53 18.27 48.92
CA ARG A 58 12.23 18.57 50.32
C ARG A 58 13.51 19.07 51.00
N ARG A 59 13.62 20.37 51.26
CA ARG A 59 14.49 20.90 52.32
C ARG A 59 13.64 21.35 53.49
N ARG A 60 14.07 20.89 54.65
CA ARG A 60 13.55 21.16 55.99
C ARG A 60 13.34 22.66 56.20
N THR A 61 12.22 22.95 56.85
CA THR A 61 11.93 24.19 57.56
C THR A 61 13.04 24.48 58.57
N SER A 62 13.90 25.44 58.25
CA SER A 62 14.63 26.23 59.24
C SER A 62 14.25 27.69 59.03
N THR A 63 13.52 28.22 59.99
CA THR A 63 13.27 29.65 60.18
C THR A 63 14.61 30.36 60.38
N SER A 64 15.21 30.85 59.29
CA SER A 64 16.28 31.84 59.37
C SER A 64 15.80 33.13 58.72
N ARG A 65 15.89 34.19 59.52
CA ARG A 65 15.47 35.56 59.23
C ARG A 65 16.21 36.06 57.98
N THR A 66 15.56 36.05 56.81
CA THR A 66 16.12 36.65 55.61
C THR A 66 16.05 38.16 55.74
N THR A 67 17.20 38.79 56.01
CA THR A 67 17.44 40.20 55.72
C THR A 67 17.08 40.43 54.25
N ARG A 68 16.12 41.33 54.00
CA ARG A 68 15.82 41.84 52.66
C ARG A 68 17.04 42.60 52.15
N SER A 69 18.00 41.91 51.53
CA SER A 69 18.92 42.56 50.61
C SER A 69 18.10 43.02 49.42
N ARG A 70 17.93 44.35 49.24
CA ARG A 70 17.40 44.93 48.00
C ARG A 70 18.22 44.34 46.85
N ALA A 71 17.63 43.45 46.06
CA ALA A 71 18.22 43.05 44.79
C ALA A 71 18.29 44.31 43.93
N VAL A 72 19.49 44.85 43.78
CA VAL A 72 19.74 45.96 42.85
C VAL A 72 19.44 45.42 41.47
N ALA A 73 18.48 46.04 40.77
CA ALA A 73 18.16 45.69 39.41
C ALA A 73 19.44 45.75 38.56
N PRO A 74 19.69 44.76 37.69
CA PRO A 74 20.92 44.72 36.91
C PRO A 74 21.03 45.99 36.06
N SER A 75 22.23 46.59 36.03
CA SER A 75 22.47 47.77 35.21
C SER A 75 22.30 47.43 33.73
N ALA A 76 22.02 48.43 32.89
CA ALA A 76 21.88 48.24 31.45
C ALA A 76 23.10 47.50 30.84
N ALA A 77 24.31 47.79 31.32
CA ALA A 77 25.54 47.12 30.90
C ALA A 77 25.67 45.66 31.38
N GLN A 78 25.01 45.28 32.48
CA GLN A 78 24.93 43.89 32.92
C GLN A 78 23.93 43.10 32.07
N LEU A 79 22.79 43.72 31.74
CA LEU A 79 21.78 43.13 30.84
C LEU A 79 22.34 42.91 29.42
N GLU A 80 23.11 43.86 28.88
CA GLU A 80 23.70 43.74 27.55
C GLU A 80 24.79 42.66 27.49
N ARG A 81 25.62 42.52 28.53
CA ARG A 81 26.59 41.41 28.63
C ARG A 81 25.90 40.06 28.72
N ALA A 82 24.82 39.95 29.51
CA ALA A 82 24.03 38.73 29.61
C ALA A 82 23.38 38.36 28.27
N ARG A 83 22.88 39.35 27.49
CA ARG A 83 22.36 39.14 26.13
C ARG A 83 23.43 38.59 25.18
N ARG A 84 24.60 39.22 25.10
CA ARG A 84 25.70 38.73 24.26
C ARG A 84 26.21 37.34 24.66
N GLN A 85 26.18 37.02 25.95
CA GLN A 85 26.51 35.67 26.43
C GLN A 85 25.44 34.64 26.02
N ALA A 86 24.16 34.99 26.15
CA ALA A 86 23.05 34.14 25.71
C ALA A 86 23.09 33.91 24.19
N GLU A 87 23.34 34.95 23.38
CA GLU A 87 23.49 34.83 21.92
C GLU A 87 24.64 33.89 21.53
N ARG A 88 25.81 34.02 22.18
CA ARG A 88 26.95 33.12 21.95
C ARG A 88 26.64 31.67 22.34
N ALA A 89 25.96 31.48 23.48
CA ALA A 89 25.55 30.16 23.92
C ALA A 89 24.51 29.52 22.97
N GLN A 90 23.61 30.33 22.43
CA GLN A 90 22.65 29.87 21.41
C GLN A 90 23.35 29.46 20.11
N GLN A 91 24.28 30.28 19.61
CA GLN A 91 25.08 29.95 18.41
C GLN A 91 25.91 28.67 18.61
N GLU A 92 26.49 28.48 19.79
CA GLU A 92 27.21 27.26 20.15
C GLU A 92 26.28 26.04 20.17
N ALA A 93 25.10 26.16 20.79
CA ALA A 93 24.10 25.09 20.82
C ALA A 93 23.57 24.73 19.42
N GLU A 94 23.32 25.73 18.56
CA GLU A 94 22.89 25.52 17.17
C GLU A 94 23.96 24.80 16.35
N ARG A 95 25.24 25.21 16.50
CA ARG A 95 26.37 24.53 15.85
C ARG A 95 26.50 23.09 16.29
N ASP A 96 26.46 22.84 17.60
CA ASP A 96 26.63 21.50 18.15
C ASP A 96 25.45 20.59 17.74
N ALA A 97 24.24 21.14 17.66
CA ALA A 97 23.07 20.44 17.10
C ALA A 97 23.26 20.11 15.61
N ALA A 98 23.77 21.04 14.79
CA ALA A 98 24.04 20.78 13.37
C ALA A 98 25.12 19.69 13.18
N ILE A 99 26.17 19.69 14.01
CA ILE A 99 27.20 18.64 14.01
C ILE A 99 26.59 17.29 14.36
N ALA A 100 25.76 17.22 15.39
CA ALA A 100 25.08 15.99 15.78
C ALA A 100 24.16 15.47 14.67
N GLN A 101 23.41 16.36 14.01
CA GLN A 101 22.57 16.00 12.86
C GLN A 101 23.37 15.44 11.70
N LEU A 102 24.53 16.02 11.36
CA LEU A 102 25.40 15.52 10.29
C LEU A 102 25.97 14.13 10.61
N HIS A 103 26.39 13.90 11.85
CA HIS A 103 26.85 12.57 12.29
C HIS A 103 25.73 11.53 12.19
N GLU A 104 24.54 11.89 12.63
CA GLU A 104 23.38 11.00 12.58
C GLU A 104 22.97 10.69 11.15
N LEU A 105 22.89 11.70 10.27
CA LEU A 105 22.58 11.51 8.85
C LEU A 105 23.62 10.61 8.17
N ARG A 106 24.91 10.84 8.43
CA ARG A 106 25.98 10.00 7.88
C ARG A 106 25.85 8.56 8.36
N ARG A 107 25.56 8.36 9.65
CA ARG A 107 25.35 7.03 10.22
C ARG A 107 24.15 6.35 9.57
N GLN A 108 22.99 7.01 9.49
CA GLN A 108 21.77 6.44 8.91
C GLN A 108 21.96 6.03 7.44
N THR A 109 22.57 6.89 6.64
CA THR A 109 22.77 6.65 5.20
C THR A 109 23.82 5.58 4.89
N THR A 110 24.79 5.36 5.78
CA THR A 110 25.91 4.41 5.55
C THR A 110 25.79 3.11 6.34
N SER A 111 24.71 2.88 7.11
CA SER A 111 24.54 1.70 7.96
C SER A 111 23.28 0.86 7.67
N VAL A 112 22.56 1.14 6.59
CA VAL A 112 21.37 0.37 6.18
C VAL A 112 21.70 -1.11 6.03
N HIS A 113 22.85 -1.45 5.45
CA HIS A 113 23.31 -2.83 5.31
C HIS A 113 23.63 -3.55 6.62
N LEU A 114 23.70 -2.86 7.76
CA LEU A 114 23.91 -3.49 9.08
C LEU A 114 22.61 -4.00 9.70
N GLN A 115 21.47 -3.70 9.08
CA GLN A 115 20.19 -4.25 9.50
C GLN A 115 20.17 -5.79 9.37
N SER A 116 19.35 -6.42 10.20
CA SER A 116 19.15 -7.87 10.16
C SER A 116 17.87 -8.18 9.38
N PHE A 117 18.00 -9.03 8.37
CA PHE A 117 16.91 -9.54 7.57
C PHE A 117 16.67 -10.98 7.95
N THR A 118 15.43 -11.32 8.31
CA THR A 118 15.16 -12.67 8.77
C THR A 118 14.72 -13.54 7.61
N PRO A 119 15.32 -14.73 7.43
CA PRO A 119 14.95 -15.63 6.36
C PRO A 119 13.47 -16.02 6.41
N ALA A 120 12.85 -16.06 5.23
CA ALA A 120 11.50 -16.57 5.04
C ALA A 120 11.41 -18.02 5.49
N ARG A 121 10.25 -18.38 6.03
CA ARG A 121 9.93 -19.73 6.50
C ARG A 121 8.54 -20.09 5.99
N PRO A 122 8.24 -21.41 5.86
CA PRO A 122 6.93 -21.86 5.50
C PRO A 122 5.86 -21.22 6.42
N PRO A 123 4.77 -20.70 5.85
CA PRO A 123 3.69 -20.11 6.64
C PRO A 123 3.02 -21.19 7.51
N VAL A 124 2.62 -20.82 8.73
CA VAL A 124 1.94 -21.72 9.67
C VAL A 124 0.53 -21.22 9.92
N VAL A 125 -0.47 -21.92 9.37
CA VAL A 125 -1.87 -21.56 9.60
C VAL A 125 -2.23 -21.88 11.06
N PRO A 126 -2.71 -20.91 11.86
CA PRO A 126 -3.17 -21.19 13.21
C PRO A 126 -4.41 -22.10 13.16
N GLY A 127 -4.48 -23.06 14.08
CA GLY A 127 -5.63 -23.95 14.19
C GLY A 127 -6.93 -23.18 14.53
N PRO A 128 -8.10 -23.74 14.17
CA PRO A 128 -9.38 -23.13 14.49
C PRO A 128 -9.62 -23.08 16.01
N PRO A 129 -10.49 -22.17 16.50
CA PRO A 129 -10.88 -22.15 17.90
C PRO A 129 -11.54 -23.48 18.30
N GLN A 130 -11.22 -23.96 19.49
CA GLN A 130 -11.87 -25.16 20.05
C GLN A 130 -13.21 -24.76 20.67
N LEU A 131 -14.29 -25.30 20.09
CA LEU A 131 -15.64 -25.10 20.60
C LEU A 131 -15.98 -26.21 21.60
N GLY A 132 -16.92 -25.95 22.51
CA GLY A 132 -17.34 -26.92 23.51
C GLY A 132 -18.87 -27.00 23.60
N LEU A 133 -19.37 -28.14 24.05
CA LEU A 133 -20.82 -28.37 24.17
C LEU A 133 -21.51 -27.34 25.07
N ALA A 134 -20.86 -26.91 26.16
CA ALA A 134 -21.39 -25.88 27.04
C ALA A 134 -21.59 -24.53 26.32
N TRP A 135 -20.68 -24.17 25.42
CA TRP A 135 -20.80 -22.96 24.60
C TRP A 135 -21.92 -23.10 23.57
N ALA A 136 -21.97 -24.23 22.86
CA ALA A 136 -23.00 -24.49 21.85
C ALA A 136 -24.41 -24.48 22.46
N LEU A 137 -24.54 -25.02 23.68
CA LEU A 137 -25.79 -24.99 24.44
C LEU A 137 -26.19 -23.57 24.85
N ALA A 138 -25.24 -22.73 25.26
CA ALA A 138 -25.50 -21.33 25.58
C ALA A 138 -25.99 -20.54 24.34
N GLU A 139 -25.35 -20.74 23.18
CA GLU A 139 -25.76 -20.13 21.91
C GLU A 139 -27.15 -20.60 21.45
N ALA A 140 -27.41 -21.92 21.52
CA ALA A 140 -28.71 -22.48 21.19
C ALA A 140 -29.82 -21.94 22.10
N GLN A 141 -29.55 -21.84 23.41
CA GLN A 141 -30.47 -21.24 24.37
C GLN A 141 -30.74 -19.77 24.09
N ALA A 142 -29.69 -18.99 23.78
CA ALA A 142 -29.84 -17.58 23.43
C ALA A 142 -30.75 -17.41 22.20
N HIS A 143 -30.58 -18.25 21.18
CA HIS A 143 -31.40 -18.26 19.98
C HIS A 143 -32.86 -18.65 20.25
N HIS A 144 -33.11 -19.77 20.92
CA HIS A 144 -34.47 -20.28 21.16
C HIS A 144 -35.28 -19.49 22.20
N LEU A 145 -34.60 -18.82 23.13
CA LEU A 145 -35.24 -17.98 24.15
C LEU A 145 -35.44 -16.53 23.69
N ALA A 146 -34.87 -16.13 22.55
CA ALA A 146 -35.03 -14.80 21.99
C ALA A 146 -36.52 -14.51 21.74
N GLY A 147 -37.00 -13.35 22.22
CA GLY A 147 -38.40 -12.92 22.05
C GLY A 147 -39.41 -13.54 23.04
N LEU A 148 -39.02 -14.51 23.88
CA LEU A 148 -39.91 -15.11 24.88
C LEU A 148 -39.94 -14.31 26.19
N GLY A 149 -41.13 -13.87 26.60
CA GLY A 149 -41.35 -13.16 27.86
C GLY A 149 -41.01 -14.01 29.09
N LEU A 150 -40.59 -13.35 30.19
CA LEU A 150 -40.14 -14.03 31.43
C LEU A 150 -41.22 -14.92 32.08
N PHE A 151 -42.50 -14.64 31.81
CA PHE A 151 -43.64 -15.38 32.37
C PHE A 151 -44.15 -16.53 31.49
N ALA A 152 -43.62 -16.70 30.27
CA ALA A 152 -43.99 -17.76 29.33
C ALA A 152 -43.33 -19.11 29.70
N ARG A 153 -43.64 -19.65 30.89
CA ARG A 153 -42.92 -20.79 31.49
C ARG A 153 -42.92 -22.05 30.62
N ALA A 154 -44.06 -22.40 30.03
CA ALA A 154 -44.20 -23.58 29.18
C ALA A 154 -43.39 -23.46 27.87
N GLU A 155 -43.47 -22.30 27.21
CA GLU A 155 -42.74 -22.01 25.97
C GLU A 155 -41.23 -21.96 26.21
N ARG A 156 -40.78 -21.38 27.33
CA ARG A 156 -39.37 -21.35 27.72
C ARG A 156 -38.83 -22.74 28.05
N ALA A 157 -39.63 -23.63 28.66
CA ALA A 157 -39.25 -25.02 28.90
C ALA A 157 -39.13 -25.80 27.58
N ALA A 158 -40.04 -25.58 26.63
CA ALA A 158 -39.94 -26.15 25.29
C ALA A 158 -38.72 -25.63 24.52
N ALA A 159 -38.44 -24.32 24.59
CA ALA A 159 -37.26 -23.69 23.99
C ALA A 159 -35.94 -24.28 24.54
N LYS A 160 -35.85 -24.53 25.85
CA LYS A 160 -34.67 -25.17 26.45
C LYS A 160 -34.45 -26.60 25.95
N ARG A 161 -35.51 -27.43 25.87
CA ARG A 161 -35.40 -28.79 25.30
C ARG A 161 -34.91 -28.77 23.86
N ARG A 162 -35.47 -27.89 23.00
CA ARG A 162 -34.99 -27.72 21.63
C ARG A 162 -33.53 -27.25 21.56
N SER A 163 -33.08 -26.48 22.54
CA SER A 163 -31.67 -26.04 22.61
C SER A 163 -30.73 -27.20 22.95
N GLU A 164 -31.14 -28.09 23.86
CA GLU A 164 -30.40 -29.31 24.23
C GLU A 164 -30.33 -30.31 23.06
N GLU A 165 -31.39 -30.39 22.26
CA GLU A 165 -31.46 -31.20 21.04
C GLU A 165 -30.57 -30.64 19.91
N ASP A 166 -30.60 -29.31 19.69
CA ASP A 166 -29.87 -28.66 18.60
C ASP A 166 -28.37 -28.49 18.88
N ALA A 167 -27.97 -28.30 20.14
CA ALA A 167 -26.59 -27.92 20.50
C ALA A 167 -25.50 -28.91 20.03
N PRO A 168 -25.66 -30.25 20.17
CA PRO A 168 -24.67 -31.19 19.64
C PRO A 168 -24.53 -31.14 18.12
N ALA A 169 -25.65 -31.02 17.40
CA ALA A 169 -25.66 -30.96 15.94
C ALA A 169 -25.04 -29.65 15.41
N TYR A 170 -25.36 -28.53 16.07
CA TYR A 170 -24.74 -27.24 15.79
C TYR A 170 -23.23 -27.24 16.04
N LEU A 171 -22.80 -27.78 17.19
CA LEU A 171 -21.38 -27.91 17.51
C LEU A 171 -20.62 -28.72 16.45
N ALA A 172 -21.12 -29.92 16.13
CA ALA A 172 -20.46 -30.80 15.16
C ALA A 172 -20.40 -30.16 13.76
N ALA A 173 -21.46 -29.47 13.34
CA ALA A 173 -21.48 -28.77 12.05
C ALA A 173 -20.48 -27.61 12.01
N GLU A 174 -20.36 -26.83 13.08
CA GLU A 174 -19.45 -25.71 13.13
C GLU A 174 -17.99 -26.15 13.27
N GLU A 175 -17.70 -27.18 14.06
CA GLU A 175 -16.36 -27.81 14.14
C GLU A 175 -15.92 -28.35 12.78
N ALA A 176 -16.79 -29.08 12.07
CA ALA A 176 -16.49 -29.59 10.73
C ALA A 176 -16.21 -28.47 9.73
N ARG A 177 -17.01 -27.38 9.78
CA ARG A 177 -16.80 -26.20 8.93
C ARG A 177 -15.48 -25.51 9.22
N LEU A 178 -15.18 -25.25 10.49
CA LEU A 178 -13.93 -24.62 10.92
C LEU A 178 -12.71 -25.46 10.51
N HIS A 179 -12.81 -26.79 10.62
CA HIS A 179 -11.80 -27.71 10.15
C HIS A 179 -11.61 -27.63 8.62
N ALA A 180 -12.70 -27.61 7.85
CA ALA A 180 -12.64 -27.46 6.40
C ALA A 180 -12.00 -26.12 5.97
N VAL A 181 -12.33 -25.02 6.66
CA VAL A 181 -11.68 -23.72 6.45
C VAL A 181 -10.18 -23.80 6.75
N HIS A 182 -9.80 -24.42 7.87
CA HIS A 182 -8.39 -24.61 8.23
C HIS A 182 -7.63 -25.40 7.15
N CYS A 183 -8.16 -26.55 6.71
CA CYS A 183 -7.55 -27.36 5.66
C CYS A 183 -7.36 -26.58 4.35
N ARG A 184 -8.35 -25.78 3.94
CA ARG A 184 -8.25 -24.93 2.76
C ARG A 184 -7.14 -23.89 2.91
N LEU A 185 -7.11 -23.17 4.03
CA LEU A 185 -6.08 -22.17 4.31
C LEU A 185 -4.68 -22.77 4.31
N THR A 186 -4.52 -23.96 4.89
CA THR A 186 -3.23 -24.68 4.90
C THR A 186 -2.80 -25.07 3.50
N THR A 187 -3.74 -25.54 2.67
CA THR A 187 -3.47 -25.90 1.27
C THR A 187 -3.04 -24.67 0.46
N GLU A 188 -3.75 -23.55 0.60
CA GLU A 188 -3.41 -22.29 -0.06
C GLU A 188 -2.05 -21.75 0.41
N ALA A 189 -1.75 -21.87 1.70
CA ALA A 189 -0.47 -21.50 2.30
C ALA A 189 0.69 -22.34 1.74
N ASP A 190 0.50 -23.65 1.61
CA ASP A 190 1.47 -24.56 1.04
C ASP A 190 1.71 -24.27 -0.45
N GLN A 191 0.64 -24.05 -1.22
CA GLN A 191 0.74 -23.69 -2.64
C GLN A 191 1.52 -22.40 -2.85
N TRP A 192 1.22 -21.37 -2.06
CA TRP A 192 1.95 -20.10 -2.10
C TRP A 192 3.44 -20.29 -1.74
N TRP A 193 3.73 -21.08 -0.70
CA TRP A 193 5.11 -21.35 -0.32
C TRP A 193 5.87 -22.11 -1.42
N GLN A 194 5.21 -23.07 -2.08
CA GLN A 194 5.78 -23.79 -3.22
C GLN A 194 6.10 -22.83 -4.38
N ALA A 195 5.17 -21.92 -4.73
CA ALA A 195 5.40 -20.92 -5.76
C ALA A 195 6.62 -20.03 -5.43
N LEU A 196 6.76 -19.61 -4.17
CA LEU A 196 7.89 -18.80 -3.72
C LEU A 196 9.24 -19.54 -3.84
N ILE A 197 9.31 -20.81 -3.43
CA ILE A 197 10.57 -21.58 -3.51
C ILE A 197 10.87 -22.09 -4.92
N SER A 198 9.86 -22.20 -5.79
CA SER A 198 10.03 -22.53 -7.20
C SER A 198 10.36 -21.31 -8.07
N ASN A 199 10.55 -20.14 -7.45
CA ASN A 199 10.83 -18.88 -8.11
C ASN A 199 9.77 -18.44 -9.12
N ASP A 200 8.49 -18.65 -8.80
CA ASP A 200 7.38 -18.07 -9.54
C ASP A 200 7.52 -16.54 -9.56
N GLU A 201 7.54 -15.95 -10.75
CA GLU A 201 7.91 -14.54 -10.95
C GLU A 201 6.95 -13.59 -10.21
N GLU A 202 5.64 -13.78 -10.35
CA GLU A 202 4.62 -12.96 -9.69
C GLU A 202 4.75 -13.04 -8.17
N THR A 203 4.90 -14.26 -7.64
CA THR A 203 5.03 -14.49 -6.20
C THR A 203 6.33 -13.89 -5.65
N VAL A 204 7.47 -14.11 -6.30
CA VAL A 204 8.77 -13.60 -5.86
C VAL A 204 8.81 -12.07 -5.94
N CYS A 205 8.44 -11.47 -7.08
CA CYS A 205 8.44 -10.02 -7.24
C CYS A 205 7.49 -9.37 -6.24
N GLY A 206 6.30 -9.93 -6.02
CA GLY A 206 5.35 -9.44 -5.02
C GLY A 206 5.90 -9.45 -3.60
N VAL A 207 6.54 -10.54 -3.18
CA VAL A 207 7.14 -10.67 -1.84
C VAL A 207 8.35 -9.75 -1.66
N VAL A 208 9.22 -9.66 -2.68
CA VAL A 208 10.41 -8.81 -2.64
C VAL A 208 10.02 -7.32 -2.63
N ASN A 209 9.08 -6.89 -3.49
CA ASN A 209 8.61 -5.51 -3.51
C ASN A 209 7.87 -5.13 -2.23
N TYR A 210 7.12 -6.06 -1.64
CA TYR A 210 6.56 -5.87 -0.30
C TYR A 210 7.67 -5.65 0.73
N ALA A 211 8.76 -6.43 0.69
CA ALA A 211 9.88 -6.28 1.60
C ALA A 211 10.60 -4.95 1.40
N PHE A 212 10.75 -4.48 0.17
CA PHE A 212 11.39 -3.19 -0.11
C PHE A 212 10.55 -1.96 0.28
N SER A 213 9.31 -2.15 0.74
CA SER A 213 8.39 -1.07 1.03
C SER A 213 8.84 -0.09 2.11
N ASP A 214 9.69 -0.54 3.04
CA ASP A 214 10.23 0.25 4.13
C ASP A 214 11.71 0.62 3.94
N ASN A 215 12.30 0.31 2.78
CA ASN A 215 13.69 0.65 2.49
C ASN A 215 13.88 2.15 2.24
N PRO A 216 15.02 2.72 2.70
CA PRO A 216 15.33 4.14 2.48
C PRO A 216 15.61 4.48 1.02
N ALA A 217 16.09 3.52 0.23
CA ALA A 217 16.21 3.63 -1.22
C ALA A 217 15.03 2.91 -1.88
N ALA A 218 14.39 3.55 -2.86
CA ALA A 218 13.31 2.91 -3.61
C ALA A 218 13.89 1.81 -4.49
N GLY A 219 13.62 0.55 -4.11
CA GLY A 219 14.01 -0.64 -4.85
C GLY A 219 12.78 -1.33 -5.44
N CYS A 220 12.93 -1.89 -6.63
CA CYS A 220 11.89 -2.66 -7.30
C CYS A 220 12.50 -3.92 -7.93
N ALA A 221 11.97 -5.08 -7.56
CA ALA A 221 12.11 -6.31 -8.32
C ALA A 221 11.27 -6.20 -9.60
N VAL A 222 11.91 -6.45 -10.74
CA VAL A 222 11.36 -6.22 -12.08
C VAL A 222 11.03 -7.51 -12.81
N GLY A 223 11.66 -8.62 -12.41
CA GLY A 223 11.40 -9.93 -12.99
C GLY A 223 12.34 -11.01 -12.46
N VAL A 224 12.03 -12.25 -12.80
CA VAL A 224 12.78 -13.44 -12.38
C VAL A 224 13.07 -14.31 -13.59
N ASP A 225 14.34 -14.66 -13.80
CA ASP A 225 14.78 -15.64 -14.78
C ASP A 225 15.41 -16.84 -14.07
N GLY A 226 14.64 -17.92 -13.96
CA GLY A 226 15.05 -19.14 -13.26
C GLY A 226 15.34 -18.90 -11.77
N ALA A 227 16.62 -18.72 -11.42
CA ALA A 227 17.05 -18.45 -10.04
C ALA A 227 17.79 -17.10 -9.91
N VAL A 228 17.65 -16.23 -10.92
CA VAL A 228 18.23 -14.90 -10.99
C VAL A 228 17.10 -13.88 -10.90
N LEU A 229 17.16 -13.01 -9.90
CA LEU A 229 16.22 -11.91 -9.71
C LEU A 229 16.79 -10.63 -10.31
N SER A 230 15.99 -9.88 -11.07
CA SER A 230 16.37 -8.56 -11.57
C SER A 230 15.81 -7.45 -10.67
N VAL A 231 16.67 -6.57 -10.19
CA VAL A 231 16.31 -5.47 -9.27
C VAL A 231 16.85 -4.14 -9.78
N VAL A 232 16.02 -3.10 -9.69
CA VAL A 232 16.42 -1.72 -9.93
C VAL A 232 16.29 -0.94 -8.63
N ILE A 233 17.36 -0.22 -8.25
CA ILE A 233 17.37 0.69 -7.10
C ILE A 233 17.53 2.11 -7.61
N ARG A 234 16.77 3.02 -7.02
CA ARG A 234 17.06 4.45 -7.09
C ARG A 234 17.87 4.92 -5.89
N GLN A 235 19.05 5.43 -6.20
CA GLN A 235 19.95 6.03 -5.23
C GLN A 235 19.70 7.53 -5.11
N GLN A 236 19.76 8.02 -3.87
CA GLN A 236 19.71 9.45 -3.57
C GLN A 236 20.80 10.22 -4.34
N ASP A 237 20.42 11.37 -4.91
CA ASP A 237 21.31 12.19 -5.73
C ASP A 237 22.47 12.73 -4.89
N ILE A 238 23.69 12.73 -5.45
CA ILE A 238 24.88 13.24 -4.76
C ILE A 238 24.72 14.71 -4.35
N ASP A 239 23.96 15.49 -5.12
CA ASP A 239 23.70 16.90 -4.86
C ASP A 239 22.79 17.15 -3.66
N SER A 240 22.05 16.15 -3.22
CA SER A 240 21.25 16.24 -2.00
C SER A 240 22.05 16.00 -0.71
N LEU A 241 23.30 15.53 -0.81
CA LEU A 241 24.17 15.41 0.36
C LEU A 241 24.61 16.78 0.89
N PRO A 242 24.79 16.93 2.21
CA PRO A 242 25.27 18.19 2.81
C PRO A 242 26.61 18.66 2.24
N CYS A 243 26.75 19.98 2.11
CA CYS A 243 28.00 20.62 1.69
C CYS A 243 29.01 20.83 2.85
N GLN A 244 28.63 20.48 4.07
CA GLN A 244 29.43 20.68 5.28
C GLN A 244 29.72 19.36 5.99
N THR A 245 30.83 19.32 6.72
CA THR A 245 31.22 18.20 7.58
C THR A 245 31.66 18.70 8.95
N PRO A 246 31.40 17.94 10.03
CA PRO A 246 32.01 18.21 11.33
C PRO A 246 33.53 18.25 11.24
N GLY A 247 34.13 19.18 11.97
CA GLY A 247 35.56 19.31 12.11
C GLY A 247 35.93 19.93 13.45
N VAL A 248 37.23 20.09 13.68
CA VAL A 248 37.75 20.70 14.90
C VAL A 248 38.68 21.84 14.51
N THR A 249 38.58 22.95 15.25
CA THR A 249 39.52 24.09 15.17
C THR A 249 40.87 23.72 15.80
N PRO A 250 41.97 24.44 15.52
CA PRO A 250 43.26 24.19 16.18
C PRO A 250 43.19 24.23 17.72
N GLY A 251 42.25 24.99 18.28
CA GLY A 251 42.00 25.07 19.73
C GLY A 251 41.02 24.01 20.28
N GLY A 252 40.73 22.94 19.53
CA GLY A 252 39.90 21.82 20.01
C GLY A 252 38.39 22.05 19.99
N ARG A 253 37.92 23.23 19.56
CA ARG A 253 36.48 23.53 19.50
C ARG A 253 35.82 22.91 18.27
N PRO A 254 34.61 22.32 18.40
CA PRO A 254 33.82 21.84 17.26
C PRO A 254 33.56 22.96 16.24
N THR A 255 33.58 22.61 14.97
CA THR A 255 33.31 23.53 13.86
C THR A 255 32.73 22.79 12.67
N LEU A 256 32.18 23.53 11.71
CA LEU A 256 31.69 23.01 10.45
C LEU A 256 32.66 23.45 9.35
N LYS A 257 33.18 22.48 8.59
CA LYS A 257 34.09 22.70 7.46
C LYS A 257 33.34 22.38 6.16
N SER A 258 33.80 22.96 5.05
CA SER A 258 33.31 22.57 3.73
C SER A 258 33.71 21.12 3.44
N LEU A 259 32.76 20.32 2.96
CA LEU A 259 32.98 18.94 2.54
C LEU A 259 33.66 18.96 1.16
N SER A 260 34.83 18.33 1.03
CA SER A 260 35.53 18.28 -0.26
C SER A 260 34.76 17.41 -1.26
N LYS A 261 34.93 17.66 -2.57
CA LYS A 261 34.29 16.86 -3.62
C LYS A 261 34.57 15.35 -3.45
N ARG A 262 35.79 14.99 -3.05
CA ARG A 262 36.19 13.59 -2.84
C ARG A 262 35.50 12.95 -1.64
N GLU A 263 35.44 13.66 -0.51
CA GLU A 263 34.73 13.16 0.68
C GLU A 263 33.23 13.03 0.43
N ARG A 264 32.65 13.95 -0.36
CA ARG A 264 31.26 13.86 -0.81
C ARG A 264 31.02 12.63 -1.68
N THR A 265 31.89 12.38 -2.67
CA THR A 265 31.79 11.17 -3.52
C THR A 265 31.97 9.89 -2.70
N LEU A 266 32.90 9.86 -1.75
CA LEU A 266 33.10 8.70 -0.88
C LEU A 266 31.86 8.44 -0.01
N TRP A 267 31.31 9.48 0.65
CA TRP A 267 30.08 9.32 1.43
C TRP A 267 28.95 8.81 0.54
N TRP A 268 28.74 9.43 -0.61
CA TRP A 268 27.71 8.99 -1.57
C TRP A 268 27.88 7.53 -2.00
N LEU A 269 29.10 7.12 -2.34
CA LEU A 269 29.43 5.74 -2.72
C LEU A 269 29.20 4.75 -1.57
N THR A 270 29.60 5.10 -0.34
CA THR A 270 29.35 4.26 0.84
C THR A 270 27.85 4.13 1.12
N SER A 271 27.08 5.21 0.97
CA SER A 271 25.62 5.16 1.10
C SER A 271 24.99 4.27 0.02
N MET A 272 25.46 4.39 -1.22
CA MET A 272 25.01 3.54 -2.33
C MET A 272 25.31 2.06 -2.05
N GLY A 273 26.56 1.72 -1.69
CA GLY A 273 26.93 0.35 -1.33
C GLY A 273 26.12 -0.18 -0.15
N SER A 274 25.82 0.66 0.83
CA SER A 274 25.00 0.29 1.98
C SER A 274 23.56 -0.04 1.56
N ASN A 275 22.97 0.73 0.65
CA ASN A 275 21.64 0.45 0.13
C ASN A 275 21.64 -0.81 -0.74
N VAL A 276 22.61 -0.97 -1.64
CA VAL A 276 22.75 -2.17 -2.48
C VAL A 276 22.85 -3.43 -1.63
N VAL A 277 23.76 -3.46 -0.65
CA VAL A 277 23.94 -4.64 0.21
C VAL A 277 22.69 -4.91 1.06
N ALA A 278 22.02 -3.87 1.58
CA ALA A 278 20.76 -4.05 2.30
C ALA A 278 19.70 -4.72 1.42
N THR A 279 19.48 -4.18 0.22
CA THR A 279 18.53 -4.71 -0.77
C THR A 279 18.85 -6.16 -1.16
N LEU A 280 20.14 -6.47 -1.42
CA LEU A 280 20.56 -7.83 -1.72
C LEU A 280 20.27 -8.79 -0.57
N ARG A 281 20.66 -8.43 0.66
CA ARG A 281 20.47 -9.27 1.86
C ARG A 281 18.99 -9.48 2.17
N GLU A 282 18.18 -8.46 1.99
CA GLU A 282 16.73 -8.55 2.18
C GLU A 282 16.06 -9.44 1.14
N ALA A 283 16.34 -9.22 -0.15
CA ALA A 283 15.82 -10.04 -1.24
C ALA A 283 16.17 -11.52 -1.05
N PHE A 284 17.43 -11.82 -0.71
CA PHE A 284 17.86 -13.18 -0.41
C PHE A 284 17.19 -13.76 0.84
N ALA A 285 16.89 -12.94 1.85
CA ALA A 285 16.18 -13.41 3.03
C ALA A 285 14.73 -13.78 2.69
N VAL A 286 14.04 -13.02 1.85
CA VAL A 286 12.61 -13.22 1.57
C VAL A 286 12.33 -14.21 0.42
N ALA A 287 13.26 -14.35 -0.53
CA ALA A 287 13.14 -15.23 -1.68
C ALA A 287 14.20 -16.35 -1.62
N PRO A 288 13.95 -17.46 -0.89
CA PRO A 288 14.94 -18.50 -0.60
C PRO A 288 15.41 -19.27 -1.85
N GLY A 289 14.59 -19.37 -2.90
CA GLY A 289 14.95 -20.06 -4.15
C GLY A 289 15.87 -19.24 -5.07
N ILE A 290 16.04 -17.95 -4.81
CA ILE A 290 16.90 -17.07 -5.60
C ILE A 290 18.37 -17.26 -5.19
N SER A 291 19.22 -17.47 -6.19
CA SER A 291 20.65 -17.77 -6.04
C SER A 291 21.56 -16.61 -6.45
N ALA A 292 21.07 -15.71 -7.30
CA ALA A 292 21.76 -14.51 -7.72
C ALA A 292 20.78 -13.36 -7.98
N ILE A 293 21.28 -12.12 -7.88
CA ILE A 293 20.52 -10.92 -8.17
C ILE A 293 21.32 -10.07 -9.17
N ASP A 294 20.69 -9.76 -10.29
CA ASP A 294 21.15 -8.73 -11.22
C ASP A 294 20.58 -7.41 -10.77
N LEU A 295 21.46 -6.48 -10.39
CA LEU A 295 21.05 -5.23 -9.76
C LEU A 295 21.60 -4.05 -10.52
N ALA A 296 20.75 -3.07 -10.81
CA ALA A 296 21.13 -1.81 -11.42
C ALA A 296 20.72 -0.63 -10.52
N VAL A 297 21.61 0.36 -10.42
CA VAL A 297 21.42 1.56 -9.59
C VAL A 297 21.33 2.78 -10.50
N LEU A 298 20.23 3.51 -10.40
CA LEU A 298 20.01 4.78 -11.10
C LEU A 298 20.00 5.96 -10.12
N THR A 299 20.46 7.12 -10.61
CA THR A 299 20.45 8.39 -9.85
C THR A 299 20.37 9.56 -10.83
N ARG A 300 20.07 10.77 -10.34
CA ARG A 300 20.20 11.98 -11.15
C ARG A 300 21.66 12.38 -11.26
N LEU A 301 22.12 12.55 -12.50
CA LEU A 301 23.48 12.98 -12.79
C LEU A 301 23.65 14.48 -12.49
N PRO A 302 24.73 14.90 -11.83
CA PRO A 302 24.94 16.32 -11.46
C PRO A 302 24.98 17.26 -12.66
N ASP A 303 25.66 16.86 -13.73
CA ASP A 303 25.93 17.74 -14.87
C ASP A 303 24.74 17.89 -15.82
N THR A 304 24.00 16.80 -16.06
CA THR A 304 22.91 16.78 -17.04
C THR A 304 21.53 16.88 -16.41
N GLN A 305 21.43 16.67 -15.10
CA GLN A 305 20.17 16.52 -14.37
C GLN A 305 19.24 15.43 -14.94
N ARG A 306 19.77 14.55 -15.80
CA ARG A 306 19.08 13.38 -16.32
C ARG A 306 19.36 12.16 -15.45
N LEU A 307 18.44 11.21 -15.51
CA LEU A 307 18.64 9.90 -14.90
C LEU A 307 19.70 9.13 -15.68
N GLY A 308 20.54 8.41 -14.94
CA GLY A 308 21.52 7.51 -15.52
C GLY A 308 21.86 6.39 -14.56
N PHE A 309 22.20 5.23 -15.12
CA PHE A 309 22.76 4.14 -14.34
C PHE A 309 24.18 4.45 -13.91
N VAL A 310 24.46 4.25 -12.64
CA VAL A 310 25.74 4.55 -11.99
C VAL A 310 26.42 3.32 -11.40
N ALA A 311 25.67 2.24 -11.22
CA ALA A 311 26.22 0.93 -10.96
C ALA A 311 25.32 -0.16 -11.54
N TYR A 312 25.90 -1.26 -12.00
CA TYR A 312 25.18 -2.50 -12.25
C TYR A 312 26.11 -3.69 -12.07
N GLY A 313 25.54 -4.87 -11.84
CA GLY A 313 26.30 -6.12 -11.76
C GLY A 313 25.44 -7.27 -11.28
N ARG A 314 26.10 -8.42 -11.06
CA ARG A 314 25.48 -9.63 -10.53
C ARG A 314 26.06 -9.98 -9.18
N TRP A 315 25.22 -10.24 -8.19
CA TRP A 315 25.65 -10.70 -6.86
C TRP A 315 25.04 -12.05 -6.55
N THR A 316 25.88 -13.02 -6.16
CA THR A 316 25.40 -14.34 -5.75
C THR A 316 25.05 -14.34 -4.27
N ARG A 317 24.08 -15.16 -3.88
CA ARG A 317 23.69 -15.38 -2.48
C ARG A 317 24.90 -15.72 -1.62
N GLN A 318 25.71 -16.67 -2.08
CA GLN A 318 26.90 -17.14 -1.36
C GLN A 318 27.89 -16.01 -1.09
N ALA A 319 28.17 -15.15 -2.09
CA ALA A 319 29.09 -14.04 -1.94
C ALA A 319 28.58 -12.98 -0.96
N VAL A 320 27.28 -12.69 -0.99
CA VAL A 320 26.65 -11.72 -0.08
C VAL A 320 26.56 -12.26 1.34
N GLU A 321 26.18 -13.52 1.54
CA GLU A 321 26.06 -14.13 2.87
C GLU A 321 27.42 -14.37 3.55
N ALA A 322 28.49 -14.57 2.78
CA ALA A 322 29.85 -14.67 3.30
C ALA A 322 30.45 -13.32 3.74
N GLY A 323 29.80 -12.19 3.39
CA GLY A 323 30.29 -10.85 3.68
C GLY A 323 30.28 -10.51 5.19
N PRO A 324 31.36 -9.90 5.73
CA PRO A 324 31.45 -9.56 7.15
C PRO A 324 30.77 -8.21 7.45
N TRP A 325 29.46 -8.09 7.24
CA TRP A 325 28.70 -6.85 7.40
C TRP A 325 28.64 -6.34 8.85
N ARG A 326 29.66 -5.60 9.31
CA ARG A 326 29.79 -5.17 10.70
C ARG A 326 30.00 -3.66 10.85
N GLU A 327 30.64 -3.05 9.88
CA GLU A 327 31.04 -1.65 9.91
C GLU A 327 30.56 -0.91 8.65
N ALA A 328 30.42 0.41 8.74
CA ALA A 328 29.93 1.23 7.62
C ALA A 328 30.75 1.05 6.34
N ASN A 329 32.07 0.84 6.46
CA ASN A 329 32.95 0.65 5.30
C ASN A 329 32.82 -0.72 4.63
N ASP A 330 32.24 -1.72 5.30
CA ASP A 330 32.00 -3.02 4.67
C ASP A 330 31.05 -2.90 3.47
N ALA A 331 30.18 -1.87 3.47
CA ALA A 331 29.34 -1.51 2.34
C ALA A 331 30.09 -1.44 1.00
N LEU A 332 31.35 -0.97 0.98
CA LEU A 332 32.13 -0.80 -0.25
C LEU A 332 32.53 -2.14 -0.88
N ARG A 333 32.49 -3.24 -0.13
CA ARG A 333 32.81 -4.58 -0.62
C ARG A 333 31.88 -5.04 -1.73
N PHE A 334 30.71 -4.42 -1.91
CA PHE A 334 29.79 -4.72 -3.01
C PHE A 334 30.48 -4.65 -4.39
N LEU A 335 31.50 -3.79 -4.53
CA LEU A 335 32.33 -3.70 -5.75
C LEU A 335 33.19 -4.95 -5.98
N ASP A 336 33.64 -5.60 -4.92
CA ASP A 336 34.60 -6.70 -4.98
C ASP A 336 33.92 -8.07 -5.05
N ILE A 337 32.74 -8.21 -4.42
CA ILE A 337 32.04 -9.50 -4.30
C ILE A 337 31.08 -9.78 -5.47
N GLY A 338 30.79 -8.78 -6.29
CA GLY A 338 29.93 -8.92 -7.46
C GLY A 338 30.69 -9.40 -8.70
N GLN A 339 29.96 -10.03 -9.62
CA GLN A 339 30.42 -10.41 -10.94
C GLN A 339 30.04 -9.31 -11.94
N ASP A 340 30.98 -8.98 -12.84
CA ASP A 340 30.80 -7.97 -13.89
C ASP A 340 30.28 -6.62 -13.38
N VAL A 341 30.74 -6.20 -12.20
CA VAL A 341 30.32 -4.94 -11.58
C VAL A 341 30.90 -3.76 -12.35
N ALA A 342 30.02 -2.97 -12.93
CA ALA A 342 30.34 -1.65 -13.44
C ALA A 342 29.90 -0.59 -12.41
N CYS A 343 30.76 0.40 -12.16
CA CYS A 343 30.48 1.52 -11.28
C CYS A 343 31.05 2.82 -11.88
N SER A 344 30.27 3.89 -11.85
CA SER A 344 30.67 5.20 -12.35
C SER A 344 31.81 5.82 -11.53
N VAL A 345 31.91 5.45 -10.25
CA VAL A 345 32.98 5.87 -9.36
C VAL A 345 34.13 4.87 -9.48
N THR A 346 35.23 5.31 -10.06
CA THR A 346 36.42 4.49 -10.30
C THR A 346 37.61 5.01 -9.50
N THR A 347 38.55 4.12 -9.20
CA THR A 347 39.84 4.51 -8.62
C THR A 347 40.77 4.95 -9.75
N THR A 348 41.28 6.17 -9.69
CA THR A 348 42.24 6.69 -10.65
C THR A 348 43.60 6.01 -10.49
N ALA A 349 44.48 6.16 -11.48
CA ALA A 349 45.86 5.65 -11.43
C ALA A 349 46.67 6.16 -10.21
N SER A 350 46.26 7.27 -9.58
CA SER A 350 46.88 7.82 -8.37
C SER A 350 46.28 7.28 -7.06
N GLY A 351 45.38 6.28 -7.14
CA GLY A 351 44.74 5.68 -5.98
C GLY A 351 43.60 6.51 -5.37
N ASN A 352 43.18 7.60 -6.04
CA ASN A 352 42.09 8.47 -5.56
C ASN A 352 40.77 8.09 -6.23
N LEU A 353 39.64 8.32 -5.55
CA LEU A 353 38.32 8.17 -6.16
C LEU A 353 38.05 9.26 -7.21
N SER A 354 37.46 8.88 -8.33
CA SER A 354 36.99 9.80 -9.36
C SER A 354 35.88 10.69 -8.80
N SER A 355 36.04 12.01 -8.87
CA SER A 355 35.03 12.95 -8.39
C SER A 355 33.94 13.28 -9.42
N ASN A 356 34.04 12.76 -10.64
CA ASN A 356 33.06 12.97 -11.70
C ASN A 356 32.23 11.69 -11.90
N ILE A 357 30.90 11.80 -11.78
CA ILE A 357 29.95 10.70 -11.90
C ILE A 357 29.32 10.80 -13.28
N LYS A 358 29.61 9.82 -14.13
CA LYS A 358 29.08 9.71 -15.49
C LYS A 358 28.13 8.52 -15.59
N PRO A 359 27.11 8.58 -16.48
CA PRO A 359 26.28 7.42 -16.74
C PRO A 359 27.14 6.29 -17.32
N LEU A 360 26.83 5.07 -16.91
CA LEU A 360 27.39 3.86 -17.49
C LEU A 360 26.73 3.59 -18.85
N ASP A 361 27.49 2.95 -19.74
CA ASP A 361 26.95 2.45 -21.00
C ASP A 361 26.04 1.24 -20.73
N THR A 362 24.76 1.40 -21.07
CA THR A 362 23.70 0.38 -20.95
C THR A 362 23.30 -0.23 -22.27
N SER A 363 23.92 0.15 -23.39
CA SER A 363 23.59 -0.36 -24.73
C SER A 363 23.73 -1.89 -24.86
N ARG A 364 24.55 -2.49 -24.00
CA ARG A 364 24.82 -3.94 -23.98
C ARG A 364 23.89 -4.72 -23.05
N LEU A 365 23.05 -4.03 -22.28
CA LEU A 365 22.14 -4.62 -21.30
C LEU A 365 20.69 -4.44 -21.77
N PRO A 366 20.04 -5.51 -22.28
CA PRO A 366 18.67 -5.45 -22.73
C PRO A 366 17.74 -4.94 -21.62
N GLY A 367 16.77 -4.10 -21.96
CA GLY A 367 15.77 -3.59 -21.02
C GLY A 367 16.19 -2.38 -20.19
N LEU A 368 17.47 -2.24 -19.80
CA LEU A 368 17.91 -1.05 -19.02
C LEU A 368 17.80 0.24 -19.82
N GLN A 369 18.17 0.21 -21.12
CA GLN A 369 18.00 1.38 -21.98
C GLN A 369 16.52 1.73 -22.14
N SER A 370 15.66 0.74 -22.37
CA SER A 370 14.21 0.94 -22.46
C SER A 370 13.63 1.53 -21.18
N LEU A 371 14.08 1.11 -20.00
CA LEU A 371 13.67 1.71 -18.71
C LEU A 371 14.07 3.19 -18.62
N LEU A 372 15.28 3.56 -19.07
CA LEU A 372 15.69 4.97 -19.12
C LEU A 372 14.88 5.78 -20.13
N ASP A 373 14.61 5.22 -21.30
CA ASP A 373 13.87 5.89 -22.36
C ASP A 373 12.43 6.17 -21.90
N HIS A 374 11.73 5.19 -21.31
CA HIS A 374 10.39 5.40 -20.72
C HIS A 374 10.41 6.42 -19.59
N ALA A 375 11.41 6.36 -18.70
CA ALA A 375 11.57 7.34 -17.62
C ALA A 375 11.91 8.75 -18.13
N GLN A 376 12.36 8.90 -19.37
CA GLN A 376 12.67 10.18 -20.01
C GLN A 376 11.57 10.67 -20.95
N ASP A 377 10.82 9.80 -21.62
CA ASP A 377 9.76 10.16 -22.57
C ASP A 377 8.52 10.79 -21.89
N ASP A 378 8.34 10.57 -20.58
CA ASP A 378 7.35 11.29 -19.75
C ASP A 378 7.62 12.81 -19.60
N SER A 379 8.73 13.30 -20.18
CA SER A 379 9.11 14.72 -20.22
C SER A 379 8.23 15.61 -21.11
N GLY A 380 7.19 15.05 -21.75
CA GLY A 380 6.16 15.81 -22.47
C GLY A 380 5.18 16.57 -21.56
N SER A 381 5.11 16.23 -20.27
CA SER A 381 4.45 17.03 -19.25
C SER A 381 5.48 17.95 -18.61
N GLY A 382 5.18 19.24 -18.47
CA GLY A 382 6.07 20.25 -17.87
C GLY A 382 6.42 20.02 -16.39
N ASP A 383 6.11 18.84 -15.85
CA ASP A 383 6.21 18.48 -14.44
C ASP A 383 6.69 17.02 -14.22
N ALA A 384 7.55 16.49 -15.10
CA ALA A 384 8.25 15.22 -14.88
C ALA A 384 9.26 15.35 -13.73
N THR A 385 8.73 15.47 -12.52
CA THR A 385 9.49 15.52 -11.28
C THR A 385 10.03 14.13 -10.97
N LEU A 386 11.25 14.08 -10.44
CA LEU A 386 11.82 12.90 -9.78
C LEU A 386 10.83 12.21 -8.81
N ALA A 387 9.88 12.95 -8.26
CA ALA A 387 8.84 12.37 -7.41
C ALA A 387 7.96 11.35 -8.16
N GLY A 388 7.76 11.48 -9.47
CA GLY A 388 7.02 10.54 -10.32
C GLY A 388 7.68 9.16 -10.34
N LEU A 389 8.97 9.07 -10.68
CA LEU A 389 9.70 7.79 -10.69
C LEU A 389 9.87 7.18 -9.28
N ASP A 390 10.01 8.02 -8.24
CA ASP A 390 9.93 7.52 -6.85
C ASP A 390 8.54 6.95 -6.57
N GLY A 391 7.50 7.58 -7.11
CA GLY A 391 6.13 7.13 -7.14
C GLY A 391 5.97 5.81 -7.86
N ASP A 392 6.52 5.64 -9.07
CA ASP A 392 6.38 4.42 -9.88
C ASP A 392 7.10 3.21 -9.28
N LEU A 393 8.35 3.43 -8.82
CA LEU A 393 9.09 2.40 -8.07
C LEU A 393 8.37 2.05 -6.76
N ARG A 394 7.65 3.01 -6.16
CA ARG A 394 6.80 2.76 -5.00
C ARG A 394 5.41 2.22 -5.35
N ALA A 395 4.89 2.43 -6.54
CA ALA A 395 3.57 1.95 -6.98
C ALA A 395 3.60 0.43 -7.17
N ASN A 396 4.77 -0.13 -7.44
CA ASN A 396 5.02 -1.58 -7.40
C ASN A 396 5.03 -2.16 -5.97
N ILE A 397 4.91 -1.32 -4.93
CA ILE A 397 4.68 -1.75 -3.55
C ILE A 397 3.17 -1.88 -3.33
N PRO A 398 2.66 -3.03 -2.87
CA PRO A 398 1.23 -3.19 -2.65
C PRO A 398 0.67 -2.25 -1.56
N ASP A 399 -0.56 -1.76 -1.74
CA ASP A 399 -1.18 -0.76 -0.86
C ASP A 399 -1.32 -1.23 0.60
N THR A 400 -0.85 -0.42 1.56
CA THR A 400 -0.87 -0.66 3.01
C THR A 400 -2.23 -0.49 3.70
N HIS A 401 -3.24 0.04 2.99
CA HIS A 401 -4.45 0.57 3.61
C HIS A 401 -5.72 -0.02 3.00
N SER A 402 -6.16 -1.16 3.54
CA SER A 402 -7.51 -1.69 3.36
C SER A 402 -8.03 -2.27 4.67
N ALA A 403 -9.35 -2.22 4.88
CA ALA A 403 -10.01 -2.75 6.07
C ALA A 403 -9.57 -4.20 6.37
N PRO A 404 -9.45 -4.60 7.65
CA PRO A 404 -8.99 -5.94 7.99
C PRO A 404 -9.92 -6.98 7.35
N PRO A 405 -9.37 -8.04 6.74
CA PRO A 405 -10.18 -9.10 6.18
C PRO A 405 -11.05 -9.73 7.29
N PRO A 406 -12.24 -10.21 6.95
CA PRO A 406 -13.08 -10.92 7.91
C PRO A 406 -12.33 -12.13 8.46
N ASP A 407 -12.49 -12.38 9.77
CA ASP A 407 -11.91 -13.55 10.44
C ASP A 407 -12.37 -14.83 9.71
N PRO A 408 -11.44 -15.64 9.14
CA PRO A 408 -11.82 -16.85 8.42
C PRO A 408 -12.49 -17.88 9.34
N TYR A 409 -12.19 -17.84 10.64
CA TYR A 409 -12.80 -18.68 11.66
C TYR A 409 -13.98 -18.00 12.34
N ARG A 410 -14.56 -16.93 11.76
CA ARG A 410 -15.77 -16.30 12.29
C ARG A 410 -16.81 -17.38 12.55
N ILE A 411 -17.22 -17.46 13.81
CA ILE A 411 -18.25 -18.41 14.25
C ILE A 411 -19.60 -17.99 13.68
N ARG A 412 -20.29 -18.95 13.07
CA ARG A 412 -21.67 -18.77 12.58
C ARG A 412 -22.63 -18.87 13.75
N SER A 413 -23.69 -18.07 13.75
CA SER A 413 -24.78 -18.16 14.71
C SER A 413 -25.68 -19.37 14.45
N VAL A 414 -26.44 -19.79 15.47
CA VAL A 414 -27.44 -20.88 15.34
C VAL A 414 -28.49 -20.57 14.27
N ALA A 415 -28.85 -19.30 14.10
CA ALA A 415 -29.77 -18.86 13.05
C ALA A 415 -29.18 -19.09 11.64
N GLU A 416 -27.92 -18.72 11.43
CA GLU A 416 -27.19 -18.93 10.16
C GLU A 416 -26.96 -20.42 9.87
N TRP A 417 -26.77 -21.25 10.89
CA TRP A 417 -26.69 -22.70 10.74
C TRP A 417 -28.03 -23.30 10.28
N LYS A 418 -29.14 -22.92 10.94
CA LYS A 418 -30.47 -23.46 10.63
C LYS A 418 -30.98 -23.10 9.24
N SER A 419 -30.66 -21.89 8.76
CA SER A 419 -31.05 -21.46 7.41
C SER A 419 -30.37 -22.26 6.29
N GLN A 420 -29.25 -22.94 6.59
CA GLN A 420 -28.52 -23.78 5.63
C GLN A 420 -28.95 -25.26 5.65
N THR A 421 -29.55 -25.73 6.75
CA THR A 421 -30.05 -27.10 6.91
C THR A 421 -31.50 -27.31 6.44
N THR A 422 -32.17 -26.27 5.94
CA THR A 422 -33.52 -26.42 5.36
C THR A 422 -33.39 -27.04 3.96
N PRO A 423 -34.00 -28.21 3.67
CA PRO A 423 -33.89 -28.80 2.34
C PRO A 423 -34.54 -27.88 1.30
N LEU A 424 -33.84 -27.61 0.20
CA LEU A 424 -34.48 -27.09 -1.01
C LEU A 424 -35.58 -28.07 -1.44
N THR A 425 -36.77 -27.54 -1.69
CA THR A 425 -37.91 -28.26 -2.29
C THR A 425 -37.45 -29.04 -3.54
N PRO A 426 -37.85 -30.30 -3.74
CA PRO A 426 -37.38 -31.07 -4.88
C PRO A 426 -37.98 -30.50 -6.19
N PRO A 427 -37.22 -30.50 -7.30
CA PRO A 427 -37.76 -30.16 -8.61
C PRO A 427 -38.66 -31.29 -9.14
N PRO A 428 -39.55 -31.04 -10.13
CA PRO A 428 -40.45 -32.06 -10.66
C PRO A 428 -39.71 -33.15 -11.46
N ASP A 429 -40.33 -34.32 -11.51
CA ASP A 429 -39.75 -35.63 -11.89
C ASP A 429 -39.14 -35.74 -13.31
N PRO A 430 -38.20 -36.70 -13.51
CA PRO A 430 -37.36 -36.84 -14.69
C PRO A 430 -37.93 -37.82 -15.71
N ALA A 431 -38.17 -37.35 -16.94
CA ALA A 431 -38.35 -38.21 -18.10
C ALA A 431 -37.49 -37.70 -19.29
N ALA A 432 -36.19 -37.97 -19.19
CA ALA A 432 -35.15 -38.18 -20.24
C ALA A 432 -34.90 -37.14 -21.37
N PRO A 433 -33.73 -37.13 -22.04
CA PRO A 433 -32.44 -37.75 -21.72
C PRO A 433 -31.27 -36.76 -21.56
N THR A 434 -30.21 -37.28 -20.95
CA THR A 434 -28.84 -36.77 -20.76
C THR A 434 -28.32 -35.78 -21.80
N ARG A 435 -27.95 -34.58 -21.34
CA ARG A 435 -26.91 -33.75 -21.96
C ARG A 435 -25.91 -33.27 -20.89
N THR A 436 -24.63 -33.45 -21.24
CA THR A 436 -23.38 -33.05 -20.58
C THR A 436 -23.50 -31.79 -19.73
N PRO A 437 -22.92 -31.73 -18.51
CA PRO A 437 -23.01 -30.55 -17.67
C PRO A 437 -22.25 -29.38 -18.31
N ALA A 438 -22.99 -28.32 -18.65
CA ALA A 438 -22.46 -27.01 -19.00
C ALA A 438 -22.00 -26.27 -17.73
N PRO A 439 -21.03 -25.33 -17.83
CA PRO A 439 -20.47 -24.59 -16.68
C PRO A 439 -21.53 -23.74 -15.96
N PRO A 440 -21.28 -23.32 -14.70
CA PRO A 440 -22.28 -22.67 -13.85
C PRO A 440 -22.86 -21.39 -14.50
N SER A 441 -24.19 -21.35 -14.60
CA SER A 441 -24.96 -20.24 -15.13
C SER A 441 -24.84 -19.02 -14.21
N HIS A 442 -24.30 -17.92 -14.74
CA HIS A 442 -24.54 -16.58 -14.21
C HIS A 442 -26.05 -16.30 -14.23
N ALA A 443 -26.56 -15.56 -13.24
CA ALA A 443 -27.93 -15.04 -13.28
C ALA A 443 -28.13 -14.18 -14.55
N PRO A 444 -29.36 -14.06 -15.09
CA PRO A 444 -29.57 -13.35 -16.35
C PRO A 444 -29.16 -11.87 -16.23
N THR A 445 -28.14 -11.48 -16.99
CA THR A 445 -27.70 -10.09 -17.12
C THR A 445 -28.80 -9.24 -17.77
N THR A 446 -29.24 -8.18 -17.10
CA THR A 446 -30.26 -7.27 -17.60
C THR A 446 -29.65 -6.28 -18.58
N ALA A 447 -30.04 -6.34 -19.86
CA ALA A 447 -29.60 -5.37 -20.87
C ALA A 447 -30.35 -4.04 -20.73
N LEU A 448 -29.61 -2.93 -20.75
CA LEU A 448 -30.12 -1.57 -20.66
C LEU A 448 -30.22 -0.92 -22.05
N THR A 449 -31.23 -0.09 -22.26
CA THR A 449 -31.33 0.79 -23.44
C THR A 449 -30.80 2.19 -23.14
N PRO A 450 -30.30 2.95 -24.13
CA PRO A 450 -29.86 4.33 -23.92
C PRO A 450 -30.95 5.17 -23.25
N GLY A 451 -30.58 5.92 -22.20
CA GLY A 451 -31.50 6.73 -21.40
C GLY A 451 -32.32 5.97 -20.35
N GLN A 452 -32.24 4.64 -20.28
CA GLN A 452 -32.98 3.84 -19.30
C GLN A 452 -32.51 4.13 -17.88
N ASN A 453 -33.48 4.29 -16.97
CA ASN A 453 -33.26 4.50 -15.54
C ASN A 453 -33.87 3.35 -14.74
N LEU A 454 -33.12 2.79 -13.79
CA LEU A 454 -33.64 1.80 -12.84
C LEU A 454 -33.16 2.09 -11.42
N VAL A 455 -33.93 1.64 -10.43
CA VAL A 455 -33.51 1.71 -9.02
C VAL A 455 -32.61 0.51 -8.74
N LEU A 456 -31.41 0.77 -8.23
CA LEU A 456 -30.51 -0.31 -7.84
C LEU A 456 -31.01 -0.97 -6.56
N PRO A 457 -30.98 -2.31 -6.47
CA PRO A 457 -31.31 -3.01 -5.24
C PRO A 457 -30.30 -2.65 -4.14
N GLU A 458 -30.71 -2.67 -2.86
CA GLU A 458 -29.89 -2.18 -1.74
C GLU A 458 -28.56 -2.94 -1.60
N GLU A 459 -28.56 -4.23 -1.93
CA GLU A 459 -27.39 -5.07 -1.99
C GLU A 459 -26.32 -4.58 -2.98
N ALA A 460 -26.73 -3.96 -4.10
CA ALA A 460 -25.79 -3.37 -5.05
C ALA A 460 -25.06 -2.16 -4.46
N TRP A 461 -25.56 -1.58 -3.38
CA TRP A 461 -24.90 -0.42 -2.78
C TRP A 461 -23.65 -0.83 -2.00
N GLN A 462 -23.54 -2.10 -1.59
CA GLN A 462 -22.41 -2.62 -0.83
C GLN A 462 -21.22 -2.98 -1.71
N GLY A 463 -21.42 -3.18 -3.01
CA GLY A 463 -20.35 -3.54 -3.93
C GLY A 463 -20.85 -3.77 -5.36
N LEU A 464 -20.33 -2.99 -6.28
CA LEU A 464 -20.49 -3.12 -7.73
C LEU A 464 -19.12 -3.34 -8.36
N LEU A 465 -19.02 -4.38 -9.18
CA LEU A 465 -17.89 -4.58 -10.08
C LEU A 465 -18.31 -4.08 -11.45
N ILE A 466 -17.58 -3.10 -11.97
CA ILE A 466 -17.76 -2.52 -13.30
C ILE A 466 -16.69 -3.13 -14.20
N ALA A 467 -17.08 -3.59 -15.38
CA ALA A 467 -16.16 -4.02 -16.42
C ALA A 467 -16.57 -3.40 -17.76
N PHE A 468 -15.66 -2.65 -18.37
CA PHE A 468 -15.83 -2.16 -19.74
C PHE A 468 -14.98 -3.01 -20.68
N ARG A 469 -15.64 -3.76 -21.56
CA ARG A 469 -14.99 -4.63 -22.53
C ARG A 469 -15.06 -3.99 -23.92
N PHE A 470 -13.96 -4.02 -24.65
CA PHE A 470 -13.83 -3.46 -25.99
C PHE A 470 -12.66 -4.09 -26.75
N ALA A 471 -12.52 -3.80 -28.04
CA ALA A 471 -11.42 -4.23 -28.90
C ALA A 471 -11.19 -3.21 -30.03
N GLY A 472 -10.12 -3.36 -30.82
CA GLY A 472 -9.87 -2.57 -32.04
C GLY A 472 -9.14 -1.25 -31.84
N ALA A 473 -9.36 -0.57 -30.70
CA ALA A 473 -8.61 0.60 -30.27
C ALA A 473 -8.45 0.57 -28.74
N ASP A 474 -7.53 1.37 -28.21
CA ASP A 474 -7.35 1.48 -26.77
C ASP A 474 -8.20 2.61 -26.17
N ALA A 475 -8.76 2.37 -24.99
CA ALA A 475 -9.57 3.32 -24.24
C ALA A 475 -9.39 3.09 -22.74
N ASP A 476 -9.50 4.17 -21.97
CA ASP A 476 -9.33 4.15 -20.52
C ASP A 476 -10.67 4.37 -19.80
N LEU A 477 -10.92 3.63 -18.72
CA LEU A 477 -12.08 3.81 -17.86
C LEU A 477 -11.79 4.86 -16.79
N THR A 478 -12.75 5.74 -16.59
CA THR A 478 -12.64 6.88 -15.69
C THR A 478 -13.93 7.06 -14.89
N LEU A 479 -13.84 7.48 -13.63
CA LEU A 479 -15.01 7.76 -12.78
C LEU A 479 -15.00 9.22 -12.29
N PHE A 480 -16.13 9.91 -12.40
CA PHE A 480 -16.31 11.23 -11.79
C PHE A 480 -17.27 11.10 -10.59
N LEU A 481 -16.76 11.32 -9.38
CA LEU A 481 -17.58 11.39 -8.18
C LEU A 481 -18.01 12.85 -8.01
N THR A 482 -19.31 13.11 -8.08
CA THR A 482 -19.81 14.48 -8.12
C THR A 482 -20.87 14.74 -7.09
N ASP A 483 -21.02 16.01 -6.75
CA ASP A 483 -22.13 16.51 -5.96
C ASP A 483 -23.47 16.43 -6.72
N ALA A 484 -24.54 16.99 -6.13
CA ALA A 484 -25.86 17.03 -6.77
C ALA A 484 -25.89 17.91 -8.04
N GLY A 485 -24.96 18.86 -8.16
CA GLY A 485 -24.77 19.73 -9.32
C GLY A 485 -24.03 19.04 -10.48
N GLY A 486 -23.50 17.83 -10.28
CA GLY A 486 -22.72 17.12 -11.30
C GLY A 486 -21.29 17.63 -11.43
N LYS A 487 -20.77 18.31 -10.39
CA LYS A 487 -19.39 18.79 -10.32
C LYS A 487 -18.58 18.03 -9.27
N VAL A 488 -17.32 17.75 -9.56
CA VAL A 488 -16.36 17.26 -8.57
C VAL A 488 -16.16 18.34 -7.49
N THR A 489 -15.96 17.92 -6.24
CA THR A 489 -15.79 18.89 -5.14
C THR A 489 -14.31 19.19 -4.85
N CYS A 490 -13.43 18.27 -5.24
CA CYS A 490 -11.98 18.42 -5.28
C CYS A 490 -11.40 17.52 -6.38
N ASP A 491 -10.12 17.71 -6.71
CA ASP A 491 -9.44 16.88 -7.72
C ASP A 491 -9.36 15.39 -7.29
N GLU A 492 -9.41 15.10 -5.99
CA GLU A 492 -9.44 13.75 -5.42
C GLU A 492 -10.72 12.97 -5.77
N ASP A 493 -11.78 13.63 -6.22
CA ASP A 493 -13.05 13.01 -6.62
C ASP A 493 -13.06 12.52 -8.08
N PHE A 494 -11.95 12.71 -8.79
CA PHE A 494 -11.77 12.28 -10.17
C PHE A 494 -10.88 11.02 -10.23
N VAL A 495 -11.43 9.88 -10.62
CA VAL A 495 -10.69 8.60 -10.67
C VAL A 495 -10.31 8.27 -12.10
N PHE A 496 -9.01 8.19 -12.38
CA PHE A 496 -8.44 7.86 -13.68
C PHE A 496 -7.11 7.10 -13.47
N TYR A 497 -6.39 6.72 -14.52
CA TYR A 497 -5.22 5.85 -14.40
C TYR A 497 -4.12 6.37 -13.43
N ASN A 498 -3.82 7.68 -13.39
CA ASN A 498 -2.86 8.26 -12.44
C ASN A 498 -3.43 8.51 -11.04
N GLN A 499 -4.75 8.44 -10.88
CA GLN A 499 -5.42 8.51 -9.58
C GLN A 499 -6.45 7.38 -9.49
N PRO A 500 -6.01 6.13 -9.34
CA PRO A 500 -6.86 4.96 -9.54
C PRO A 500 -7.85 4.73 -8.41
N SER A 501 -7.94 5.61 -7.41
CA SER A 501 -8.86 5.48 -6.28
C SER A 501 -9.27 6.84 -5.72
N ALA A 502 -10.53 6.96 -5.33
CA ALA A 502 -11.10 8.10 -4.61
C ALA A 502 -11.90 7.65 -3.38
N ALA A 503 -12.29 8.60 -2.53
CA ALA A 503 -13.18 8.35 -1.39
C ALA A 503 -12.70 7.21 -0.45
N GLN A 504 -11.40 7.20 -0.12
CA GLN A 504 -10.75 6.18 0.71
C GLN A 504 -10.91 4.73 0.16
N GLY A 505 -10.98 4.58 -1.16
CA GLY A 505 -11.12 3.28 -1.82
C GLY A 505 -12.56 2.87 -2.11
N ALA A 506 -13.55 3.73 -1.81
CA ALA A 506 -14.95 3.46 -2.14
C ALA A 506 -15.20 3.46 -3.66
N ALA A 507 -14.40 4.17 -4.45
CA ALA A 507 -14.37 4.08 -5.91
C ALA A 507 -12.94 3.82 -6.36
N ARG A 508 -12.68 2.74 -7.11
CA ARG A 508 -11.33 2.32 -7.50
C ARG A 508 -11.29 1.67 -8.88
N LEU A 509 -10.31 2.01 -9.70
CA LEU A 509 -9.93 1.27 -10.90
C LEU A 509 -9.12 0.03 -10.49
N LEU A 510 -9.46 -1.11 -11.06
CA LEU A 510 -8.80 -2.41 -10.82
C LEU A 510 -7.80 -2.78 -11.92
N GLY A 511 -7.65 -1.92 -12.92
CA GLY A 511 -6.70 -2.07 -14.01
C GLY A 511 -7.31 -2.64 -15.29
N LYS A 512 -6.48 -2.57 -16.33
CA LYS A 512 -6.75 -3.04 -17.70
C LYS A 512 -6.16 -4.43 -17.88
N GLN A 513 -6.95 -5.38 -18.37
CA GLN A 513 -6.51 -6.75 -18.66
C GLN A 513 -6.85 -7.12 -20.10
N ILE A 514 -5.94 -7.83 -20.76
CA ILE A 514 -6.19 -8.41 -22.07
C ILE A 514 -6.90 -9.77 -21.90
N ASP A 515 -8.06 -9.93 -22.54
CA ASP A 515 -8.88 -11.15 -22.56
C ASP A 515 -9.12 -11.58 -24.01
N GLY A 516 -8.17 -12.39 -24.53
CA GLY A 516 -8.13 -12.81 -25.93
C GLY A 516 -7.99 -11.60 -26.86
N PRO A 517 -8.92 -11.39 -27.83
CA PRO A 517 -8.88 -10.24 -28.74
C PRO A 517 -9.48 -8.96 -28.11
N ASN A 518 -10.01 -9.03 -26.89
CA ASN A 518 -10.64 -7.89 -26.22
C ASN A 518 -9.76 -7.39 -25.07
N THR A 519 -9.91 -6.11 -24.77
CA THR A 519 -9.41 -5.48 -23.55
C THR A 519 -10.58 -5.30 -22.59
N VAL A 520 -10.34 -5.55 -21.30
CA VAL A 520 -11.32 -5.34 -20.23
C VAL A 520 -10.73 -4.41 -19.18
N GLU A 521 -11.33 -3.25 -19.04
CA GLU A 521 -11.06 -2.26 -17.99
C GLU A 521 -12.03 -2.47 -16.83
N ARG A 522 -11.54 -2.49 -15.59
CA ARG A 522 -12.38 -2.80 -14.43
C ARG A 522 -12.34 -1.71 -13.37
N ALA A 523 -13.46 -1.54 -12.67
CA ALA A 523 -13.56 -0.70 -11.49
C ALA A 523 -14.43 -1.34 -10.41
N ALA A 524 -14.15 -1.03 -9.14
CA ALA A 524 -14.98 -1.40 -7.99
C ALA A 524 -15.61 -0.15 -7.38
N LEU A 525 -16.89 -0.25 -7.00
CA LEU A 525 -17.63 0.83 -6.37
C LEU A 525 -18.44 0.35 -5.16
N HIS A 526 -18.25 1.02 -4.02
CA HIS A 526 -18.96 0.81 -2.76
C HIS A 526 -19.81 2.04 -2.44
N LEU A 527 -21.04 2.08 -2.97
CA LEU A 527 -21.94 3.23 -2.86
C LEU A 527 -22.29 3.63 -1.41
N THR A 528 -22.30 2.67 -0.48
CA THR A 528 -22.51 2.94 0.95
C THR A 528 -21.33 3.58 1.65
N ALA A 529 -20.12 3.46 1.09
CA ALA A 529 -18.88 4.03 1.62
C ALA A 529 -18.55 5.41 1.04
N LEU A 530 -19.31 5.87 0.03
CA LEU A 530 -19.12 7.19 -0.56
C LEU A 530 -19.44 8.30 0.45
N PRO A 531 -18.60 9.34 0.56
CA PRO A 531 -18.85 10.50 1.38
C PRO A 531 -20.22 11.14 1.12
N ALA A 532 -20.78 11.81 2.14
CA ALA A 532 -22.11 12.40 2.05
C ALA A 532 -22.22 13.49 0.96
N HIS A 533 -21.13 14.19 0.64
CA HIS A 533 -21.11 15.20 -0.42
C HIS A 533 -21.23 14.59 -1.82
N ILE A 534 -20.87 13.31 -2.00
CA ILE A 534 -21.03 12.59 -3.28
C ILE A 534 -22.47 12.15 -3.45
N GLN A 535 -23.08 12.62 -4.52
CA GLN A 535 -24.48 12.34 -4.88
C GLN A 535 -24.58 11.65 -6.24
N ARG A 536 -23.53 11.69 -7.04
CA ARG A 536 -23.44 11.06 -8.36
C ARG A 536 -22.07 10.42 -8.60
N VAL A 537 -22.05 9.35 -9.38
CA VAL A 537 -20.84 8.72 -9.91
C VAL A 537 -21.07 8.49 -11.40
N THR A 538 -20.33 9.21 -12.24
CA THR A 538 -20.36 9.05 -13.70
C THR A 538 -19.27 8.08 -14.12
N ILE A 539 -19.64 7.04 -14.87
CA ILE A 539 -18.74 6.04 -15.45
C ILE A 539 -18.49 6.45 -16.90
N ALA A 540 -17.25 6.76 -17.22
CA ALA A 540 -16.86 7.27 -18.53
C ALA A 540 -15.67 6.52 -19.11
N VAL A 541 -15.51 6.61 -20.43
CA VAL A 541 -14.34 6.13 -21.15
C VAL A 541 -13.75 7.23 -22.01
N ASN A 542 -12.44 7.24 -22.17
CA ASN A 542 -11.72 8.15 -23.05
C ASN A 542 -10.77 7.40 -23.96
N MET A 543 -10.63 7.88 -25.19
CA MET A 543 -9.66 7.35 -26.16
C MET A 543 -8.26 7.89 -25.84
N ASP A 544 -7.23 7.12 -26.18
CA ASP A 544 -5.84 7.59 -26.12
C ASP A 544 -5.65 8.82 -27.05
N VAL A 545 -5.18 9.92 -26.46
CA VAL A 545 -4.97 11.20 -27.13
C VAL A 545 -3.90 11.08 -28.23
N GLY A 546 -2.90 10.22 -28.05
CA GLY A 546 -1.74 10.07 -28.95
C GLY A 546 -2.04 9.34 -30.26
N THR A 547 -3.14 8.58 -30.33
CA THR A 547 -3.47 7.76 -31.51
C THR A 547 -4.34 8.48 -32.55
N GLY A 548 -5.02 9.56 -32.15
CA GLY A 548 -6.03 10.23 -32.99
C GLY A 548 -7.31 9.41 -33.23
N LEU A 549 -7.46 8.26 -32.57
CA LEU A 549 -8.62 7.39 -32.70
C LEU A 549 -9.83 7.92 -31.90
N THR A 550 -11.02 7.44 -32.25
CA THR A 550 -12.31 7.88 -31.68
C THR A 550 -13.06 6.69 -31.09
N CYS A 551 -14.11 6.93 -30.31
CA CYS A 551 -14.95 5.89 -29.75
C CYS A 551 -15.59 5.02 -30.86
N GLY A 552 -15.72 5.53 -32.09
CA GLY A 552 -16.13 4.74 -33.26
C GLY A 552 -15.12 3.66 -33.69
N SER A 553 -13.86 3.73 -33.24
CA SER A 553 -12.84 2.71 -33.46
C SER A 553 -12.94 1.54 -32.46
N LEU A 554 -13.75 1.67 -31.41
CA LEU A 554 -14.00 0.60 -30.46
C LEU A 554 -15.00 -0.41 -31.05
N THR A 555 -14.59 -1.68 -31.07
CA THR A 555 -15.44 -2.82 -31.41
C THR A 555 -15.78 -3.60 -30.15
N HIS A 556 -16.93 -4.29 -30.14
CA HIS A 556 -17.40 -5.05 -28.97
C HIS A 556 -17.51 -4.23 -27.67
N ALA A 557 -17.68 -2.91 -27.77
CA ALA A 557 -17.81 -2.01 -26.63
C ALA A 557 -19.07 -2.35 -25.81
N ALA A 558 -18.88 -2.79 -24.58
CA ALA A 558 -19.95 -3.12 -23.66
C ALA A 558 -19.53 -2.86 -22.21
N LEU A 559 -20.40 -2.15 -21.47
CA LEU A 559 -20.33 -2.01 -20.03
C LEU A 559 -21.05 -3.19 -19.38
N TYR A 560 -20.42 -3.78 -18.38
CA TYR A 560 -20.98 -4.77 -17.48
C TYR A 560 -20.90 -4.24 -16.05
N MET A 561 -21.95 -4.48 -15.29
CA MET A 561 -22.02 -4.14 -13.88
C MET A 561 -22.55 -5.33 -13.10
N ASP A 562 -21.71 -5.94 -12.29
CA ASP A 562 -22.05 -7.10 -11.47
C ASP A 562 -22.17 -6.70 -10.01
N CYS A 563 -23.28 -7.08 -9.40
CA CYS A 563 -23.48 -7.00 -7.96
C CYS A 563 -22.98 -8.29 -7.29
N VAL A 564 -22.36 -8.15 -6.12
CA VAL A 564 -21.89 -9.27 -5.29
C VAL A 564 -22.97 -10.31 -4.93
N THR A 565 -24.25 -9.97 -5.04
CA THR A 565 -25.39 -10.89 -4.79
C THR A 565 -25.94 -11.57 -6.04
N GLY A 566 -25.37 -11.29 -7.22
CA GLY A 566 -25.69 -11.96 -8.48
C GLY A 566 -26.58 -11.18 -9.45
N ALA A 567 -27.09 -9.99 -9.10
CA ALA A 567 -27.72 -9.11 -10.09
C ALA A 567 -26.65 -8.55 -11.05
N ALA A 568 -26.92 -8.55 -12.35
CA ALA A 568 -25.99 -8.06 -13.35
C ALA A 568 -26.71 -7.18 -14.39
N TRP A 569 -26.04 -6.12 -14.84
CA TRP A 569 -26.53 -5.22 -15.89
C TRP A 569 -25.50 -5.10 -17.00
N THR A 570 -25.98 -4.91 -18.23
CA THR A 570 -25.11 -4.62 -19.37
C THR A 570 -25.65 -3.49 -20.21
N PHE A 571 -24.77 -2.67 -20.76
CA PHE A 571 -25.11 -1.59 -21.68
C PHE A 571 -24.09 -1.51 -22.81
N GLN A 572 -24.57 -1.51 -24.05
CA GLN A 572 -23.75 -1.27 -25.23
C GLN A 572 -23.88 0.20 -25.61
N PRO A 573 -22.84 1.03 -25.41
CA PRO A 573 -22.89 2.42 -25.82
C PRO A 573 -22.93 2.53 -27.37
N PRO A 574 -23.54 3.59 -27.91
CA PRO A 574 -23.52 3.85 -29.34
C PRO A 574 -22.08 4.14 -29.82
N ALA A 575 -21.71 3.61 -30.99
CA ALA A 575 -20.47 3.95 -31.65
C ALA A 575 -20.61 5.30 -32.37
N ASP A 576 -19.81 6.29 -32.00
CA ASP A 576 -19.78 7.60 -32.66
C ASP A 576 -18.35 7.93 -33.16
N PRO A 577 -18.16 8.09 -34.48
CA PRO A 577 -16.85 8.35 -35.08
C PRO A 577 -16.31 9.77 -34.82
N GLY A 578 -17.11 10.68 -34.25
CA GLY A 578 -16.70 12.05 -33.93
C GLY A 578 -16.32 12.27 -32.46
N ILE A 579 -16.44 11.24 -31.62
CA ILE A 579 -16.34 11.36 -30.16
C ILE A 579 -15.03 10.76 -29.65
N ARG A 580 -14.35 11.45 -28.75
CA ARG A 580 -13.06 11.00 -28.16
C ARG A 580 -13.17 10.65 -26.66
N ALA A 581 -14.28 10.98 -26.02
CA ALA A 581 -14.61 10.54 -24.67
C ALA A 581 -16.13 10.40 -24.50
N MET A 582 -16.59 9.48 -23.66
CA MET A 582 -18.00 9.14 -23.52
C MET A 582 -18.37 8.81 -22.08
N ALA A 583 -19.41 9.43 -21.55
CA ALA A 583 -20.09 9.03 -20.32
C ALA A 583 -21.06 7.90 -20.66
N ILE A 584 -20.74 6.69 -20.19
CA ILE A 584 -21.48 5.48 -20.54
C ILE A 584 -22.70 5.32 -19.63
N ALA A 585 -22.51 5.47 -18.33
CA ALA A 585 -23.56 5.29 -17.34
C ALA A 585 -23.34 6.20 -16.13
N GLU A 586 -24.40 6.44 -15.37
CA GLU A 586 -24.37 7.27 -14.18
C GLU A 586 -25.15 6.61 -13.04
N LEU A 587 -24.55 6.63 -11.86
CA LEU A 587 -25.16 6.21 -10.61
C LEU A 587 -25.49 7.45 -9.81
N TYR A 588 -26.73 7.63 -9.38
CA TYR A 588 -27.14 8.84 -8.67
C TYR A 588 -28.10 8.58 -7.53
N LYS A 589 -27.97 9.36 -6.46
CA LYS A 589 -28.92 9.37 -5.34
C LYS A 589 -30.19 10.09 -5.77
N HIS A 590 -31.33 9.49 -5.46
CA HIS A 590 -32.65 10.05 -5.70
C HIS A 590 -33.54 9.80 -4.48
N SER A 591 -34.41 10.75 -4.17
CA SER A 591 -35.42 10.55 -3.11
C SER A 591 -36.67 9.94 -3.73
N THR A 592 -37.04 8.74 -3.29
CA THR A 592 -38.27 8.06 -3.71
C THR A 592 -39.09 7.76 -2.45
N ASN A 593 -40.30 8.32 -2.36
CA ASN A 593 -41.20 8.16 -1.21
C ASN A 593 -40.55 8.52 0.14
N GLY A 594 -39.68 9.55 0.15
CA GLY A 594 -38.98 10.00 1.36
C GLY A 594 -37.77 9.14 1.76
N ARG A 595 -37.44 8.08 1.02
CA ARG A 595 -36.22 7.27 1.21
C ARG A 595 -35.21 7.57 0.12
N LEU A 596 -33.95 7.73 0.51
CA LEU A 596 -32.84 7.93 -0.41
C LEU A 596 -32.46 6.59 -1.05
N VAL A 597 -32.48 6.52 -2.38
CA VAL A 597 -32.14 5.32 -3.16
C VAL A 597 -31.12 5.66 -4.24
N TRP A 598 -30.28 4.70 -4.60
CA TRP A 598 -29.42 4.82 -5.77
C TRP A 598 -30.14 4.36 -7.03
N LYS A 599 -29.99 5.13 -8.11
CA LYS A 599 -30.50 4.80 -9.43
C LYS A 599 -29.34 4.68 -10.41
N LEU A 600 -29.46 3.73 -11.33
CA LEU A 600 -28.58 3.57 -12.48
C LEU A 600 -29.25 4.14 -13.72
N ARG A 601 -28.51 4.97 -14.45
CA ARG A 601 -28.89 5.53 -15.74
C ARG A 601 -27.89 5.12 -16.81
N ALA A 602 -28.36 4.49 -17.88
CA ALA A 602 -27.55 4.35 -19.10
C ALA A 602 -27.60 5.66 -19.90
N ILE A 603 -26.45 6.21 -20.29
CA ILE A 603 -26.36 7.51 -20.97
C ILE A 603 -25.85 7.31 -22.41
N GLY A 604 -24.55 7.01 -22.57
CA GLY A 604 -23.90 6.95 -23.87
C GLY A 604 -23.72 8.33 -24.53
N GLN A 605 -23.49 9.38 -23.73
CA GLN A 605 -23.24 10.73 -24.22
C GLN A 605 -21.75 10.91 -24.47
N GLY A 606 -21.36 11.56 -25.57
CA GLY A 606 -19.95 11.76 -25.88
C GLY A 606 -19.52 13.20 -26.13
N TRP A 607 -18.21 13.39 -26.06
CA TRP A 607 -17.49 14.65 -26.20
C TRP A 607 -16.43 14.53 -27.30
N ALA A 608 -16.53 15.39 -28.32
CA ALA A 608 -15.53 15.48 -29.39
C ALA A 608 -14.17 15.99 -28.87
N GLY A 609 -14.19 16.89 -27.88
CA GLY A 609 -12.99 17.46 -27.26
C GLY A 609 -12.25 16.52 -26.29
N GLY A 610 -12.56 15.22 -26.30
CA GLY A 610 -11.86 14.22 -25.50
C GLY A 610 -12.04 14.38 -23.99
N LEU A 611 -11.08 13.82 -23.24
CA LEU A 611 -11.12 13.81 -21.78
C LEU A 611 -11.17 15.23 -21.20
N ASP A 612 -10.42 16.19 -21.75
CA ASP A 612 -10.38 17.56 -21.23
C ASP A 612 -11.77 18.24 -21.27
N ALA A 613 -12.52 18.04 -22.35
CA ALA A 613 -13.86 18.59 -22.49
C ALA A 613 -14.84 17.92 -21.51
N LEU A 614 -14.72 16.61 -21.33
CA LEU A 614 -15.49 15.85 -20.36
C LEU A 614 -15.17 16.26 -18.92
N ALA A 615 -13.88 16.37 -18.58
CA ALA A 615 -13.40 16.73 -17.26
C ALA A 615 -13.83 18.15 -16.86
N ARG A 616 -13.71 19.14 -17.78
CA ARG A 616 -14.26 20.49 -17.58
C ARG A 616 -15.78 20.50 -17.41
N ALA A 617 -16.50 19.66 -18.16
CA ALA A 617 -17.96 19.49 -17.99
C ALA A 617 -18.30 18.98 -16.58
N HIS A 618 -17.44 18.18 -15.96
CA HIS A 618 -17.57 17.70 -14.58
C HIS A 618 -16.84 18.55 -13.52
N GLY A 619 -16.29 19.71 -13.88
CA GLY A 619 -15.74 20.67 -12.90
C GLY A 619 -14.28 20.49 -12.53
N VAL A 620 -13.56 19.60 -13.21
CA VAL A 620 -12.11 19.45 -13.04
C VAL A 620 -11.41 20.64 -13.69
N ASN A 621 -10.42 21.21 -13.01
CA ASN A 621 -9.57 22.24 -13.60
C ASN A 621 -8.48 21.55 -14.44
N VAL A 622 -8.53 21.77 -15.75
CA VAL A 622 -7.59 21.18 -16.71
C VAL A 622 -6.80 22.34 -17.33
N GLU A 623 -5.59 22.57 -16.81
CA GLU A 623 -4.62 23.56 -17.32
C GLU A 623 -3.69 22.96 -18.37
#